data_AF-A0A6M1ZE72-F1
#
_entry.id   AF-A0A6M1ZE72-F1
#
_cell.length_a   1.000
_cell.length_b   1.000
_cell.length_c   1.000
_cell.angle_alpha   90.00
_cell.angle_beta   90.00
_cell.angle_gamma   90.00
#
_symmetry.space_group_name_H-M   'P 1'
#
loop_
_entity.id
_entity.type
_entity.pdbx_description
1 polymer ?
#
loop_
_entity_poly.entity_id
_entity_poly.type
_entity_poly.pdbx_seq_one_letter_code
_entity_poly.pdbx_strand_id
1 'polypeptide(L)'
;MSDGEIMGKLHICNAFFEAEVAGQKTASLVEMFKKHPIYTQLQYLPLLYADPRDQLLVTDPLPKDYLFPFSNMPTVHIFDEPILKGTRVESWAPSLLIEKFAKERRLIYEMPPWDLVQQLSSKRFSHSLCPFPGSELLEAPCDLSRFKGLWVFKSLYESAGRGLAFSTDSHLGQFAKREWGKGNALLAEPWC
;
A
#
# COMPACT_ATOMS: atom_id res chain seq x y z
N MET A 1 -28.98 -24.55 18.05
CA MET A 1 -28.34 -23.60 17.13
C MET A 1 -27.64 -22.60 18.00
N SER A 2 -26.37 -22.86 18.32
CA SER A 2 -25.56 -21.93 19.12
C SER A 2 -25.32 -20.69 18.28
N ASP A 3 -25.61 -19.52 18.85
CA ASP A 3 -25.25 -18.23 18.29
C ASP A 3 -23.81 -18.31 17.81
N GLY A 4 -23.62 -18.11 16.50
CA GLY A 4 -22.31 -18.13 15.88
C GLY A 4 -21.51 -16.99 16.45
N GLU A 5 -20.73 -17.29 17.49
CA GLU A 5 -19.82 -16.35 18.11
C GLU A 5 -18.95 -15.79 16.99
N ILE A 6 -19.15 -14.51 16.67
CA ILE A 6 -18.41 -13.84 15.60
C ILE A 6 -16.97 -13.79 16.09
N MET A 7 -16.15 -14.72 15.61
CA MET A 7 -14.72 -14.72 15.87
C MET A 7 -14.14 -13.40 15.37
N GLY A 8 -13.33 -12.76 16.23
CA GLY A 8 -12.59 -11.56 15.86
C GLY A 8 -11.67 -11.79 14.66
N LYS A 9 -11.35 -10.70 13.97
CA LYS A 9 -10.49 -10.71 12.78
C LYS A 9 -9.02 -10.50 13.16
N LEU A 10 -8.10 -10.94 12.30
CA LEU A 10 -6.69 -10.58 12.36
C LEU A 10 -6.41 -9.41 11.42
N HIS A 11 -6.12 -8.25 11.97
CA HIS A 11 -5.69 -7.07 11.22
C HIS A 11 -4.22 -7.15 10.85
N ILE A 12 -3.90 -6.90 9.58
CA ILE A 12 -2.54 -6.73 9.08
C ILE A 12 -2.48 -5.43 8.28
N CYS A 13 -1.92 -4.38 8.89
CA CYS A 13 -1.85 -3.07 8.24
C CYS A 13 -0.63 -2.95 7.32
N ASN A 14 -0.76 -3.41 6.08
CA ASN A 14 0.27 -3.36 5.04
C ASN A 14 0.43 -1.97 4.41
N ALA A 15 0.98 -1.01 5.17
CA ALA A 15 1.25 0.35 4.68
C ALA A 15 2.28 0.43 3.52
N PHE A 16 2.91 -0.68 3.16
CA PHE A 16 3.80 -0.79 2.00
C PHE A 16 3.09 -1.18 0.70
N PHE A 17 1.76 -1.33 0.68
CA PHE A 17 0.95 -1.79 -0.46
C PHE A 17 1.35 -1.18 -1.80
N GLU A 18 1.62 0.12 -1.86
CA GLU A 18 1.95 0.81 -3.12
C GLU A 18 3.29 0.33 -3.70
N ALA A 19 4.23 -0.09 -2.85
CA ALA A 19 5.48 -0.71 -3.31
C ALA A 19 5.23 -2.08 -3.95
N GLU A 20 4.24 -2.82 -3.45
CA GLU A 20 3.82 -4.12 -3.99
C GLU A 20 3.12 -3.94 -5.34
N VAL A 21 2.18 -2.99 -5.44
CA VAL A 21 1.51 -2.65 -6.70
C VAL A 21 2.50 -2.14 -7.75
N ALA A 22 3.50 -1.35 -7.35
CA ALA A 22 4.55 -0.86 -8.24
C ALA A 22 5.54 -1.96 -8.72
N GLY A 23 5.34 -3.21 -8.33
CA GLY A 23 6.14 -4.35 -8.79
C GLY A 23 7.54 -4.40 -8.21
N GLN A 24 7.78 -3.82 -7.02
CA GLN A 24 9.05 -4.00 -6.33
C GLN A 24 9.25 -5.49 -6.01
N LYS A 25 10.44 -6.03 -6.30
CA LYS A 25 10.76 -7.45 -6.05
C LYS A 25 10.37 -7.85 -4.63
N THR A 26 9.66 -8.97 -4.54
CA THR A 26 9.00 -9.46 -3.32
C THR A 26 10.03 -9.95 -2.32
N ALA A 27 10.24 -9.15 -1.27
CA ALA A 27 10.75 -9.64 0.01
C ALA A 27 9.64 -10.39 0.76
N SER A 28 9.95 -11.08 1.85
CA SER A 28 8.93 -11.62 2.76
C SER A 28 8.08 -10.50 3.38
N LEU A 29 6.90 -10.85 3.90
CA LEU A 29 5.98 -9.91 4.55
C LEU A 29 6.67 -9.13 5.69
N VAL A 30 7.45 -9.82 6.52
CA VAL A 30 8.20 -9.21 7.63
C VAL A 30 9.29 -8.26 7.12
N GLU A 31 10.03 -8.65 6.09
CA GLU A 31 11.07 -7.79 5.50
C GLU A 31 10.47 -6.51 4.90
N MET A 32 9.28 -6.59 4.31
CA MET A 32 8.58 -5.40 3.80
C MET A 32 8.21 -4.42 4.91
N PHE A 33 7.70 -4.91 6.05
CA PHE A 33 7.44 -4.06 7.21
C PHE A 33 8.70 -3.39 7.76
N LYS A 34 9.84 -4.09 7.73
CA LYS A 34 11.13 -3.58 8.23
C LYS A 34 11.88 -2.70 7.23
N LYS A 35 11.42 -2.64 5.97
CA LYS A 35 12.07 -1.87 4.89
C LYS A 35 12.08 -0.37 5.14
N HIS A 36 11.07 0.16 5.85
CA HIS A 36 10.95 1.58 6.12
C HIS A 36 10.32 1.83 7.50
N PRO A 37 10.86 2.75 8.32
CA PRO A 37 10.33 3.02 9.66
C PRO A 37 8.84 3.37 9.68
N ILE A 38 8.36 4.10 8.67
CA ILE A 38 6.92 4.41 8.53
C ILE A 38 6.06 3.16 8.42
N TYR A 39 6.48 2.11 7.71
CA TYR A 39 5.68 0.88 7.62
C TYR A 39 5.60 0.17 8.97
N THR A 40 6.71 0.16 9.71
CA THR A 40 6.78 -0.36 11.09
C THR A 40 5.93 0.47 12.07
N GLN A 41 5.76 1.77 11.84
CA GLN A 41 4.91 2.62 12.68
C GLN A 41 3.43 2.46 12.32
N LEU A 42 3.09 2.45 11.03
CA LEU A 42 1.71 2.38 10.57
C LEU A 42 1.08 1.00 10.76
N GLN A 43 1.86 -0.05 11.03
CA GLN A 43 1.31 -1.36 11.37
C GLN A 43 0.36 -1.33 12.58
N TYR A 44 0.49 -0.32 13.46
CA TYR A 44 -0.36 -0.12 14.63
C TYR A 44 -1.64 0.68 14.37
N LEU A 45 -1.91 1.14 13.15
CA LEU A 45 -3.15 1.88 12.84
C LEU A 45 -4.46 1.17 13.29
N PRO A 46 -4.58 -0.18 13.25
CA PRO A 46 -5.79 -0.85 13.71
C PRO A 46 -6.10 -0.63 15.19
N LEU A 47 -5.11 -0.23 16.02
CA LEU A 47 -5.34 0.19 17.40
C LEU A 47 -6.35 1.36 17.52
N LEU A 48 -6.60 2.11 16.45
CA LEU A 48 -7.52 3.24 16.43
C LEU A 48 -8.97 2.86 16.11
N TYR A 49 -9.22 1.68 15.53
CA TYR A 49 -10.55 1.33 15.00
C TYR A 49 -10.97 -0.13 15.16
N ALA A 50 -10.04 -1.05 15.46
CA ALA A 50 -10.35 -2.47 15.59
C ALA A 50 -11.23 -2.75 16.81
N ASP A 51 -12.07 -3.78 16.72
CA ASP A 51 -12.88 -4.23 17.85
C ASP A 51 -11.96 -4.86 18.91
N PRO A 52 -12.25 -4.74 20.22
CA PRO A 52 -11.45 -5.37 21.27
C PRO A 52 -11.33 -6.90 21.15
N ARG A 53 -12.27 -7.55 20.44
CA ARG A 53 -12.23 -9.00 20.13
C ARG A 53 -11.30 -9.33 18.97
N ASP A 54 -10.90 -8.34 18.18
CA ASP A 54 -9.98 -8.52 17.07
C ASP A 54 -8.54 -8.74 17.57
N GLN A 55 -7.71 -9.12 16.62
CA GLN A 55 -6.29 -9.36 16.76
C GLN A 55 -5.53 -8.42 15.83
N LEU A 56 -4.33 -8.00 16.23
CA LEU A 56 -3.43 -7.20 15.41
C LEU A 56 -2.12 -7.95 15.23
N LEU A 57 -1.65 -8.12 14.00
CA LEU A 57 -0.33 -8.70 13.72
C LEU A 57 0.73 -7.61 13.52
N VAL A 58 1.83 -7.69 14.26
CA VAL A 58 2.94 -6.73 14.19
C VAL A 58 4.31 -7.42 14.16
N THR A 59 5.32 -6.71 13.66
CA THR A 59 6.71 -7.19 13.61
C THR A 59 7.43 -7.11 14.94
N ASP A 60 7.05 -6.16 15.79
CA ASP A 60 7.73 -5.86 17.04
C ASP A 60 6.68 -5.53 18.10
N PRO A 61 6.92 -5.82 19.40
CA PRO A 61 5.98 -5.46 20.45
C PRO A 61 5.92 -3.93 20.63
N LEU A 62 4.71 -3.40 20.88
CA LEU A 62 4.56 -1.99 21.25
C LEU A 62 5.10 -1.77 22.67
N PRO A 63 5.90 -0.72 22.95
CA PRO A 63 6.30 -0.44 24.32
C PRO A 63 5.05 -0.11 25.16
N LYS A 64 4.98 -0.67 26.37
CA LYS A 64 3.78 -0.61 27.24
C LYS A 64 3.28 0.81 27.50
N ASP A 65 4.19 1.78 27.52
CA ASP A 65 3.88 3.20 27.78
C ASP A 65 3.03 3.84 26.66
N TYR A 66 3.04 3.28 25.44
CA TYR A 66 2.25 3.78 24.31
C TYR A 66 0.81 3.24 24.28
N LEU A 67 0.47 2.27 25.13
CA LEU A 67 -0.87 1.68 25.22
C LEU A 67 -1.82 2.46 26.14
N PHE A 68 -1.33 3.50 26.81
CA PHE A 68 -1.91 3.98 28.07
C PHE A 68 -3.20 4.83 28.02
N PRO A 69 -3.86 5.15 26.89
CA PRO A 69 -5.26 5.58 26.97
C PRO A 69 -6.27 4.48 26.63
N PHE A 70 -5.85 3.30 26.17
CA PHE A 70 -6.78 2.35 25.60
C PHE A 70 -7.10 1.19 26.55
N SER A 71 -8.24 1.27 27.23
CA SER A 71 -8.71 0.24 28.16
C SER A 71 -9.31 -1.01 27.48
N ASN A 72 -9.58 -0.96 26.17
CA ASN A 72 -10.21 -2.02 25.40
C ASN A 72 -9.53 -2.15 24.03
N MET A 73 -8.40 -2.86 23.98
CA MET A 73 -7.59 -3.01 22.76
C MET A 73 -7.68 -4.41 22.18
N PRO A 74 -7.54 -4.55 20.85
CA PRO A 74 -7.35 -5.84 20.23
C PRO A 74 -6.11 -6.54 20.78
N THR A 75 -6.11 -7.87 20.75
CA THR A 75 -4.94 -8.65 21.15
C THR A 75 -3.82 -8.46 20.13
N VAL A 76 -2.63 -8.08 20.58
CA VAL A 76 -1.47 -7.90 19.70
C VAL A 76 -0.67 -9.19 19.62
N HIS A 77 -0.46 -9.68 18.40
CA HIS A 77 0.36 -10.83 18.06
C HIS A 77 1.63 -10.40 17.33
N ILE A 78 2.75 -11.03 17.68
CA ILE A 78 4.00 -10.88 16.93
C ILE A 78 4.01 -11.92 15.80
N PHE A 79 4.60 -11.58 14.64
CA PHE A 79 4.62 -12.44 13.44
C PHE A 79 4.97 -13.92 13.68
N ASP A 80 5.82 -14.25 14.65
CA ASP A 80 6.24 -15.64 14.93
C ASP A 80 5.30 -16.40 15.87
N GLU A 81 4.29 -15.73 16.43
CA GLU A 81 3.33 -16.36 17.33
C GLU A 81 2.31 -17.22 16.58
N PRO A 82 1.82 -18.30 17.21
CA PRO A 82 0.76 -19.12 16.64
C PRO A 82 -0.55 -18.35 16.58
N ILE A 83 -1.20 -18.38 15.41
CA ILE A 83 -2.53 -17.80 15.17
C ILE A 83 -3.49 -18.95 14.91
N LEU A 84 -4.72 -18.84 15.42
CA LEU A 84 -5.74 -19.85 15.21
C LEU A 84 -6.02 -20.04 13.70
N LYS A 85 -6.04 -21.30 13.26
CA LYS A 85 -6.37 -21.64 11.87
C LYS A 85 -7.81 -21.25 11.58
N GLY A 86 -8.06 -20.76 10.37
CA GLY A 86 -9.39 -20.27 9.98
C GLY A 86 -9.72 -18.86 10.45
N THR A 87 -8.85 -18.17 11.20
CA THR A 87 -9.03 -16.75 11.51
C THR A 87 -9.08 -15.94 10.21
N ARG A 88 -10.06 -15.03 10.12
CA ARG A 88 -10.23 -14.12 8.98
C ARG A 88 -9.23 -12.99 9.06
N VAL A 89 -8.52 -12.74 7.97
CA VAL A 89 -7.55 -11.65 7.84
C VAL A 89 -8.24 -10.43 7.24
N GLU A 90 -8.08 -9.28 7.90
CA GLU A 90 -8.44 -7.96 7.39
C GLU A 90 -7.13 -7.22 7.09
N SER A 91 -6.95 -6.78 5.85
CA SER A 91 -5.76 -6.02 5.46
C SER A 91 -6.10 -4.56 5.15
N TRP A 92 -5.16 -3.66 5.39
CA TRP A 92 -5.34 -2.24 5.05
C TRP A 92 -5.58 -2.04 3.55
N ALA A 93 -4.86 -2.81 2.72
CA ALA A 93 -5.08 -2.91 1.30
C ALA A 93 -4.87 -4.36 0.81
N PRO A 94 -5.44 -4.78 -0.33
CA PRO A 94 -5.20 -6.10 -0.91
C PRO A 94 -3.69 -6.39 -1.09
N SER A 95 -3.20 -7.59 -0.78
CA SER A 95 -1.75 -7.89 -0.83
C SER A 95 -1.47 -9.36 -1.14
N LEU A 96 -0.58 -9.59 -2.11
CA LEU A 96 -0.08 -10.93 -2.47
C LEU A 96 0.79 -11.51 -1.35
N LEU A 97 1.56 -10.66 -0.65
CA LEU A 97 2.37 -11.10 0.49
C LEU A 97 1.49 -11.56 1.66
N ILE A 98 0.38 -10.85 1.93
CA ILE A 98 -0.60 -11.30 2.93
C ILE A 98 -1.30 -12.57 2.45
N GLU A 99 -1.65 -12.68 1.17
CA GLU A 99 -2.27 -13.89 0.62
C GLU A 99 -1.36 -15.11 0.79
N LYS A 100 -0.08 -14.98 0.48
CA LYS A 100 0.93 -16.02 0.69
C LYS A 100 1.03 -16.40 2.18
N PHE A 101 1.15 -15.41 3.06
CA PHE A 101 1.22 -15.61 4.51
C PHE A 101 -0.02 -16.34 5.06
N ALA A 102 -1.22 -15.91 4.63
CA ALA A 102 -2.48 -16.51 5.03
C ALA A 102 -2.59 -17.97 4.56
N LYS A 103 -2.19 -18.27 3.32
CA LYS A 103 -2.15 -19.64 2.78
C LYS A 103 -1.21 -20.54 3.59
N GLU A 104 0.00 -20.07 3.90
CA GLU A 104 1.00 -20.82 4.69
C GLU A 104 0.49 -21.15 6.10
N ARG A 105 -0.28 -20.25 6.71
CA ARG A 105 -0.82 -20.42 8.07
C ARG A 105 -2.25 -20.96 8.13
N ARG A 106 -2.87 -21.27 6.98
CA ARG A 106 -4.27 -21.70 6.87
C ARG A 106 -5.25 -20.69 7.51
N LEU A 107 -5.03 -19.42 7.23
CA LEU A 107 -5.93 -18.31 7.56
C LEU A 107 -6.90 -18.06 6.39
N ILE A 108 -8.00 -17.35 6.64
CA ILE A 108 -8.96 -16.98 5.61
C ILE A 108 -8.65 -15.56 5.16
N TYR A 109 -8.19 -15.40 3.92
CA TYR A 109 -7.98 -14.09 3.31
C TYR A 109 -8.66 -14.02 1.95
N GLU A 110 -9.61 -13.11 1.81
CA GLU A 110 -10.40 -12.92 0.59
C GLU A 110 -9.86 -11.68 -0.13
N MET A 111 -9.10 -11.90 -1.20
CA MET A 111 -8.50 -10.83 -1.99
C MET A 111 -9.23 -10.70 -3.34
N PRO A 112 -9.56 -9.48 -3.80
CA PRO A 112 -10.00 -9.26 -5.18
C PRO A 112 -8.93 -9.71 -6.19
N PRO A 113 -9.30 -9.96 -7.46
CA PRO A 113 -8.34 -10.21 -8.53
C PRO A 113 -7.24 -9.14 -8.58
N TRP A 114 -5.98 -9.55 -8.63
CA TRP A 114 -4.84 -8.64 -8.47
C TRP A 114 -4.72 -7.63 -9.62
N ASP A 115 -5.08 -8.03 -10.84
CA ASP A 115 -5.18 -7.16 -12.01
C ASP A 115 -6.15 -5.99 -11.79
N LEU A 116 -7.31 -6.28 -11.19
CA LEU A 116 -8.29 -5.24 -10.81
C LEU A 116 -7.72 -4.31 -9.73
N VAL A 117 -7.05 -4.86 -8.71
CA VAL A 117 -6.40 -4.07 -7.66
C VAL A 117 -5.35 -3.12 -8.25
N GLN A 118 -4.51 -3.62 -9.16
CA GLN A 118 -3.52 -2.80 -9.87
C GLN A 118 -4.20 -1.71 -10.69
N GLN A 119 -5.23 -2.06 -11.47
CA GLN A 119 -5.96 -1.09 -12.27
C GLN A 119 -6.53 0.05 -11.43
N LEU A 120 -7.25 -0.26 -10.34
CA LEU A 120 -7.88 0.72 -9.46
C LEU A 120 -6.86 1.60 -8.72
N SER A 121 -5.67 1.06 -8.44
CA SER A 121 -4.59 1.81 -7.78
C SER A 121 -3.79 2.69 -8.75
N SER A 122 -4.04 2.59 -10.07
CA SER A 122 -3.29 3.34 -11.07
C SER A 122 -3.84 4.76 -11.26
N LYS A 123 -2.94 5.74 -11.32
CA LYS A 123 -3.32 7.11 -11.74
C LYS A 123 -3.87 7.16 -13.17
N ARG A 124 -3.51 6.19 -14.03
CA ARG A 124 -4.08 6.03 -15.38
C ARG A 124 -5.59 5.81 -15.30
N PHE A 125 -6.04 4.92 -14.43
CA PHE A 125 -7.46 4.64 -14.26
C PHE A 125 -8.21 5.88 -13.76
N SER A 126 -7.70 6.53 -12.71
CA SER A 126 -8.30 7.77 -12.20
C SER A 126 -8.38 8.86 -13.27
N HIS A 127 -7.32 9.05 -14.06
CA HIS A 127 -7.28 9.99 -15.17
C HIS A 127 -8.29 9.64 -16.28
N SER A 128 -8.50 8.35 -16.57
CA SER A 128 -9.47 7.91 -17.59
C SER A 128 -10.93 8.21 -17.21
N LEU A 129 -11.22 8.25 -15.91
CA LEU A 129 -12.56 8.55 -15.40
C LEU A 129 -12.77 10.04 -15.16
N CYS A 130 -11.74 10.74 -14.67
CA CYS A 130 -11.80 12.15 -14.31
C CYS A 130 -10.46 12.82 -14.67
N PRO A 131 -10.25 13.17 -15.95
CA PRO A 131 -9.04 13.86 -16.37
C PRO A 131 -9.00 15.28 -15.81
N PHE A 132 -7.85 15.69 -15.30
CA PHE A 132 -7.69 17.06 -14.82
C PHE A 132 -7.51 18.01 -16.01
N PRO A 133 -8.02 19.24 -15.98
CA PRO A 133 -7.85 20.17 -17.10
C PRO A 133 -6.38 20.38 -17.46
N GLY A 134 -6.02 20.09 -18.71
CA GLY A 134 -4.65 20.19 -19.21
C GLY A 134 -3.72 19.06 -18.78
N SER A 135 -4.19 18.04 -18.06
CA SER A 135 -3.37 16.85 -17.79
C SER A 135 -3.23 15.98 -19.03
N GLU A 136 -2.07 15.32 -19.15
CA GLU A 136 -1.76 14.44 -20.26
C GLU A 136 -1.14 13.14 -19.77
N LEU A 137 -1.58 12.01 -20.35
CA LEU A 137 -0.98 10.71 -20.10
C LEU A 137 0.07 10.39 -21.18
N LEU A 138 1.32 10.31 -20.76
CA LEU A 138 2.48 10.11 -21.63
C LEU A 138 2.83 8.62 -21.72
N GLU A 139 2.17 7.94 -22.66
CA GLU A 139 2.29 6.50 -22.93
C GLU A 139 3.67 6.08 -23.44
N ALA A 140 4.37 7.00 -24.12
CA ALA A 140 5.66 6.72 -24.75
C ALA A 140 6.68 7.84 -24.48
N PRO A 141 7.99 7.55 -24.64
CA PRO A 141 9.03 8.56 -24.59
C PRO A 141 8.72 9.74 -25.50
N CYS A 142 8.76 10.95 -24.95
CA CYS A 142 8.50 12.19 -25.67
C CYS A 142 9.41 13.32 -25.18
N ASP A 143 9.45 14.42 -25.94
CA ASP A 143 10.17 15.63 -25.54
C ASP A 143 9.41 16.34 -24.41
N LEU A 144 9.97 16.26 -23.20
CA LEU A 144 9.42 16.90 -22.00
C LEU A 144 9.59 18.42 -22.00
N SER A 145 10.45 18.98 -22.87
CA SER A 145 10.66 20.43 -22.95
C SER A 145 9.45 21.19 -23.52
N ARG A 146 8.47 20.48 -24.10
CA ARG A 146 7.21 21.05 -24.60
C ARG A 146 6.28 21.55 -23.48
N PHE A 147 6.43 21.01 -22.26
CA PHE A 147 5.66 21.43 -21.10
C PHE A 147 6.22 22.75 -20.55
N LYS A 148 5.69 23.87 -21.06
CA LYS A 148 6.07 25.21 -20.61
C LYS A 148 5.39 25.56 -19.29
N GLY A 149 6.14 26.17 -18.37
CA GLY A 149 5.67 26.52 -17.03
C GLY A 149 5.94 25.43 -16.00
N LEU A 150 5.30 25.54 -14.84
CA LEU A 150 5.45 24.56 -13.76
C LEU A 150 4.49 23.40 -13.99
N TRP A 151 5.06 22.21 -14.18
CA TRP A 151 4.33 20.96 -14.35
C TRP A 151 4.84 19.93 -13.36
N VAL A 152 3.96 19.03 -12.95
CA VAL A 152 4.31 17.84 -12.18
C VAL A 152 4.12 16.58 -13.04
N PHE A 153 5.09 15.69 -12.97
CA PHE A 153 5.10 14.40 -13.64
C PHE A 153 4.99 13.32 -12.57
N LYS A 154 4.01 12.44 -12.70
CA LYS A 154 3.69 11.42 -11.70
C LYS A 154 3.82 10.02 -12.28
N SER A 155 4.42 9.10 -11.53
CA SER A 155 4.37 7.68 -11.84
C SER A 155 2.98 7.10 -11.53
N LEU A 156 2.59 6.02 -12.20
CA LEU A 156 1.23 5.48 -12.09
C LEU A 156 0.90 4.93 -10.70
N TYR A 157 1.87 4.34 -10.00
CA TYR A 157 1.63 3.51 -8.81
C TYR A 157 2.34 3.98 -7.54
N GLU A 158 3.19 5.01 -7.57
CA GLU A 158 3.88 5.47 -6.37
C GLU A 158 3.12 6.59 -5.66
N SER A 159 3.42 6.73 -4.37
CA SER A 159 2.81 7.67 -3.45
C SER A 159 3.84 8.45 -2.65
N ALA A 160 3.34 9.37 -1.82
CA ALA A 160 4.13 10.07 -0.81
C ALA A 160 5.43 10.71 -1.36
N GLY A 161 5.32 11.38 -2.51
CA GLY A 161 6.40 12.20 -3.08
C GLY A 161 7.52 11.45 -3.79
N ARG A 162 7.59 10.12 -3.73
CA ARG A 162 8.70 9.34 -4.36
C ARG A 162 8.52 9.09 -5.85
N GLY A 163 7.31 9.33 -6.36
CA GLY A 163 6.95 9.19 -7.76
C GLY A 163 6.53 10.49 -8.42
N LEU A 164 7.13 11.59 -8.01
CA LEU A 164 6.89 12.91 -8.55
C LEU A 164 8.21 13.50 -9.06
N ALA A 165 8.15 14.23 -10.17
CA ALA A 165 9.21 15.11 -10.64
C ALA A 165 8.58 16.37 -11.22
N PHE A 166 9.20 17.52 -11.02
CA PHE A 166 8.73 18.79 -11.58
C PHE A 166 9.43 19.11 -12.91
N SER A 167 8.81 19.94 -13.75
CA SER A 167 9.42 20.46 -14.99
C SER A 167 10.75 21.18 -14.77
N THR A 168 10.96 21.70 -13.55
CA THR A 168 12.18 22.40 -13.12
C THR A 168 13.26 21.46 -12.57
N ASP A 169 12.95 20.19 -12.34
CA ASP A 169 13.88 19.26 -11.72
C ASP A 169 14.94 18.78 -12.71
N SER A 170 16.21 18.89 -12.34
CA SER A 170 17.35 18.43 -13.14
C SER A 170 17.31 16.91 -13.42
N HIS A 171 16.59 16.14 -12.61
CA HIS A 171 16.48 14.70 -12.71
C HIS A 171 15.22 14.21 -13.47
N LEU A 172 14.37 15.12 -13.98
CA LEU A 172 13.13 14.77 -14.67
C LEU A 172 13.35 13.79 -15.83
N GLY A 173 14.38 14.00 -16.65
CA GLY A 173 14.69 13.09 -17.77
C GLY A 173 15.05 11.67 -17.31
N GLN A 174 15.76 11.53 -16.18
CA GLN A 174 16.10 10.24 -15.61
C GLN A 174 14.86 9.56 -15.00
N PHE A 175 14.03 10.33 -14.31
CA PHE A 175 12.74 9.88 -13.79
C PHE A 175 11.87 9.30 -14.90
N ALA A 176 11.67 10.07 -15.99
CA ALA A 176 10.83 9.64 -17.10
C ALA A 176 11.37 8.41 -17.82
N LYS A 177 12.68 8.39 -18.10
CA LYS A 177 13.36 7.23 -18.69
C LYS A 177 13.18 5.97 -17.84
N ARG A 178 13.27 6.09 -16.51
CA ARG A 178 13.06 4.97 -15.59
C ARG A 178 11.64 4.43 -15.66
N GLU A 179 10.63 5.30 -15.64
CA GLU A 179 9.23 4.86 -15.69
C GLU A 179 8.86 4.24 -17.04
N TRP A 180 9.26 4.85 -18.15
CA TRP A 180 9.08 4.23 -19.48
C TRP A 180 9.86 2.93 -19.63
N GLY A 181 11.04 2.82 -19.02
CA GLY A 181 11.82 1.58 -18.97
C GLY A 181 11.13 0.44 -18.23
N LYS A 182 10.18 0.74 -17.33
CA LYS A 182 9.30 -0.24 -16.68
C LYS A 182 8.05 -0.56 -17.52
N GLY A 183 7.87 0.08 -18.68
CA GLY A 183 6.65 0.02 -19.48
C GLY A 183 5.49 0.84 -18.90
N ASN A 184 5.77 1.74 -17.95
CA ASN A 184 4.75 2.60 -17.34
C ASN A 184 4.61 3.91 -18.13
N ALA A 185 3.39 4.41 -18.23
CA ALA A 185 3.14 5.79 -18.65
C ALA A 185 3.48 6.78 -17.52
N LEU A 186 3.56 8.06 -17.87
CA LEU A 186 3.65 9.16 -16.91
C LEU A 186 2.39 10.01 -16.99
N LEU A 187 1.88 10.45 -15.84
CA LEU A 187 0.83 11.46 -15.80
C LEU A 187 1.47 12.84 -15.64
N ALA A 188 1.31 13.71 -16.64
CA ALA A 188 1.75 15.10 -16.60
C ALA A 188 0.56 15.99 -16.25
N GLU A 189 0.72 16.87 -15.26
CA GLU A 189 -0.32 17.80 -14.83
C GLU A 189 0.27 19.21 -14.67
N PRO A 190 -0.45 20.27 -15.08
CA PRO A 190 -0.08 21.64 -14.73
C PRO A 190 -0.07 21.82 -13.21
N TRP A 191 0.95 22.48 -12.67
CA TRP A 191 1.04 22.82 -11.25
C TRP A 191 0.69 24.29 -11.05
N CYS A 192 -0.59 24.55 -10.79
CA CYS A 192 -1.17 25.87 -10.56
C CYS A 192 -1.23 26.23 -9.09
#